data_AF-Q23IA2-F1
#
_entry.id   AF-Q23IA2-F1
#
_cell.length_a   1.000
_cell.length_b   1.000
_cell.length_c   1.000
_cell.angle_alpha   90.00
_cell.angle_beta   90.00
_cell.angle_gamma   90.00
#
_symmetry.space_group_name_H-M   'P 1'
#
loop_
_entity.id
_entity.type
_entity.pdbx_description
1 polymer ?
#
loop_
_entity_poly.entity_id
_entity_poly.type
_entity_poly.pdbx_seq_one_letter_code
_entity_poly.pdbx_strand_id
1 'polypeptide(L)'
;KFVDYLTLFECNSKQYSKKINNNLEKQKNFQIIRKKLMLVKLIIFSLIALQATLATKGQFAVSCGTGQCSDVCFLPQTCSWSGQGSSCTVSDCSCATTSNLTDSYCQSCQGSQYFATVDKTKCVQVGSTCMRNDKWTDTDCQICWKDNTSKASSDKSVCSNAYSFSKIISIQLLILLVLILIC
;
A
#
# COMPACT_ATOMS: atom_id res chain seq x y z
N LYS A 1 -7.01 22.55 -77.82
CA LYS A 1 -7.47 23.47 -76.75
C LYS A 1 -8.59 22.86 -75.92
N PHE A 2 -9.81 22.60 -76.44
CA PHE A 2 -10.90 22.04 -75.60
C PHE A 2 -10.64 20.60 -75.12
N VAL A 3 -10.06 19.75 -75.99
CA VAL A 3 -9.67 18.37 -75.66
C VAL A 3 -8.62 18.32 -74.55
N ASP A 4 -7.72 19.29 -74.48
CA ASP A 4 -6.65 19.36 -73.47
C ASP A 4 -7.19 19.71 -72.07
N TYR A 5 -8.29 20.46 -71.98
CA TYR A 5 -8.93 20.78 -70.70
C TYR A 5 -9.67 19.58 -70.11
N LEU A 6 -10.31 18.76 -70.96
CA LEU A 6 -11.02 17.55 -70.53
C LEU A 6 -10.07 16.50 -69.95
N THR A 7 -8.93 16.27 -70.61
CA THR A 7 -7.92 15.30 -70.12
C THR A 7 -7.28 15.75 -68.81
N LEU A 8 -7.04 17.06 -68.64
CA LEU A 8 -6.53 17.61 -67.39
C LEU A 8 -7.54 17.47 -66.24
N PHE A 9 -8.83 17.67 -66.53
CA PHE A 9 -9.91 17.53 -65.56
C PHE A 9 -10.07 16.07 -65.10
N GLU A 10 -10.06 15.11 -66.02
CA GLU A 10 -10.12 13.68 -65.69
C GLU A 10 -8.91 13.20 -64.88
N CYS A 11 -7.72 13.72 -65.18
CA CYS A 11 -6.51 13.40 -64.42
C CYS A 11 -6.60 13.92 -62.97
N ASN A 12 -7.03 15.18 -62.81
CA ASN A 12 -7.22 15.78 -61.50
C ASN A 12 -8.29 15.02 -60.69
N SER A 13 -9.43 14.64 -61.29
CA SER A 13 -10.50 13.93 -60.59
C SER A 13 -10.03 12.56 -60.07
N LYS A 14 -9.23 11.82 -60.85
CA LYS A 14 -8.62 10.55 -60.43
C LYS A 14 -7.64 10.73 -59.27
N GLN A 15 -6.82 11.78 -59.30
CA GLN A 15 -5.91 12.09 -58.19
C GLN A 15 -6.66 12.43 -56.90
N TYR A 16 -7.73 13.25 -56.99
CA TYR A 16 -8.58 13.56 -55.85
C TYR A 16 -9.28 12.32 -55.29
N SER A 17 -9.83 11.46 -56.14
CA SER A 17 -10.44 10.19 -55.73
C SER A 17 -9.45 9.29 -54.99
N LYS A 18 -8.22 9.14 -55.50
CA LYS A 18 -7.16 8.36 -54.84
C LYS A 18 -6.79 8.93 -53.47
N LYS A 19 -6.71 10.26 -53.34
CA LYS A 19 -6.41 10.93 -52.06
C LYS A 19 -7.52 10.72 -51.04
N ILE A 20 -8.79 10.76 -51.45
CA ILE A 20 -9.94 10.51 -50.59
C ILE A 20 -9.94 9.06 -50.09
N ASN A 21 -9.71 8.08 -50.96
CA ASN A 21 -9.68 6.66 -50.58
C ASN A 21 -8.57 6.35 -49.57
N ASN A 22 -7.36 6.89 -49.77
CA ASN A 22 -6.26 6.72 -48.83
C ASN A 22 -6.57 7.33 -47.45
N ASN A 23 -7.23 8.48 -47.40
CA ASN A 23 -7.62 9.10 -46.14
C ASN A 23 -8.73 8.31 -45.43
N LEU A 24 -9.68 7.75 -46.17
CA LEU A 24 -10.74 6.91 -45.63
C LEU A 24 -10.18 5.61 -45.02
N GLU A 25 -9.20 4.98 -45.67
CA GLU A 25 -8.54 3.78 -45.15
C GLU A 25 -7.75 4.07 -43.86
N LYS A 26 -7.03 5.20 -43.80
CA LYS A 26 -6.37 5.66 -42.56
C LYS A 26 -7.36 5.88 -41.42
N GLN A 27 -8.53 6.48 -41.70
CA GLN A 27 -9.58 6.68 -40.71
C GLN A 27 -10.16 5.35 -40.20
N LYS A 28 -10.41 4.38 -41.08
CA LYS A 28 -10.85 3.02 -40.69
C LYS A 28 -9.83 2.33 -39.79
N ASN A 29 -8.55 2.39 -40.15
CA ASN A 29 -7.48 1.80 -39.35
C ASN A 29 -7.35 2.45 -37.97
N PHE A 30 -7.49 3.78 -37.88
CA PHE A 30 -7.50 4.48 -36.59
C PHE A 30 -8.66 4.05 -35.69
N GLN A 31 -9.86 3.88 -36.26
CA GLN A 31 -11.03 3.40 -35.51
C GLN A 31 -10.86 1.95 -35.02
N ILE A 32 -10.28 1.07 -35.83
CA ILE A 32 -9.96 -0.31 -35.44
C ILE A 32 -8.95 -0.33 -34.28
N ILE A 33 -7.89 0.47 -34.36
CA ILE A 33 -6.88 0.59 -33.30
C ILE A 33 -7.53 1.11 -32.01
N ARG A 34 -8.38 2.14 -32.10
CA ARG A 34 -9.08 2.70 -30.93
C ARG A 34 -10.00 1.67 -30.25
N LYS A 35 -10.73 0.85 -31.02
CA LYS A 35 -11.56 -0.24 -30.47
C LYS A 35 -10.72 -1.32 -29.80
N LYS A 36 -9.62 -1.74 -30.42
CA LYS A 36 -8.68 -2.70 -29.81
C LYS A 36 -8.08 -2.16 -28.52
N LEU A 37 -7.73 -0.87 -28.48
CA LEU A 37 -7.20 -0.22 -27.28
C LEU A 37 -8.24 -0.17 -26.15
N MET A 38 -9.51 0.11 -26.44
CA MET A 38 -10.57 0.05 -25.42
C MET A 38 -10.75 -1.37 -24.88
N LEU A 39 -10.71 -2.40 -25.74
CA LEU A 39 -10.84 -3.79 -25.31
C LEU A 39 -9.68 -4.21 -24.39
N VAL A 40 -8.44 -3.84 -24.74
CA VAL A 40 -7.26 -4.12 -23.90
C VAL A 40 -7.38 -3.44 -22.53
N LYS A 41 -7.86 -2.19 -22.47
CA LYS A 41 -8.08 -1.49 -21.19
C LYS A 41 -9.11 -2.19 -20.30
N LEU A 42 -10.18 -2.75 -20.88
CA LEU A 42 -11.19 -3.51 -20.13
C LEU A 42 -10.61 -4.80 -19.55
N ILE A 43 -9.78 -5.52 -20.31
CA ILE A 43 -9.11 -6.75 -19.85
C ILE A 43 -8.12 -6.45 -18.71
N ILE A 44 -7.36 -5.35 -18.82
CA ILE A 44 -6.44 -4.94 -17.75
C ILE A 44 -7.22 -4.58 -16.47
N PHE A 45 -8.33 -3.85 -16.60
CA PHE A 45 -9.15 -3.46 -15.45
C PHE A 45 -9.78 -4.68 -14.75
N SER A 46 -10.26 -5.68 -15.50
CA SER A 46 -10.82 -6.90 -14.91
C SER A 46 -9.76 -7.77 -14.22
N LEU A 47 -8.54 -7.84 -14.77
CA LEU A 47 -7.42 -8.55 -14.13
C LEU A 47 -6.98 -7.90 -12.82
N ILE A 48 -7.03 -6.56 -12.72
CA ILE A 48 -6.72 -5.84 -11.47
C ILE A 48 -7.83 -6.08 -10.43
N ALA A 49 -9.11 -6.05 -10.85
CA ALA A 49 -10.24 -6.30 -9.96
C ALA A 49 -10.24 -7.74 -9.37
N LEU A 50 -9.72 -8.72 -10.12
CA LEU A 50 -9.64 -10.11 -9.65
C LEU A 50 -8.69 -10.30 -8.46
N GLN A 51 -7.69 -9.42 -8.30
CA GLN A 51 -6.73 -9.48 -7.19
C GLN A 51 -7.34 -9.03 -5.85
N ALA A 52 -8.53 -8.39 -5.87
CA ALA A 52 -9.17 -7.81 -4.69
C ALA A 52 -10.11 -8.78 -3.94
N THR A 53 -10.25 -10.05 -4.39
CA THR A 53 -11.26 -10.99 -3.83
C THR A 53 -10.69 -12.28 -3.26
N LEU A 54 -9.37 -12.44 -3.22
CA LEU A 54 -8.76 -13.61 -2.61
C LEU A 54 -8.35 -13.27 -1.19
N ALA A 55 -9.14 -13.73 -0.23
CA ALA A 55 -8.69 -14.01 1.13
C ALA A 55 -7.43 -14.88 1.04
N THR A 56 -6.26 -14.25 1.09
CA THR A 56 -5.00 -14.98 1.01
C THR A 56 -4.78 -15.67 2.33
N LYS A 57 -4.68 -17.00 2.31
CA LYS A 57 -4.10 -17.71 3.46
C LYS A 57 -2.71 -17.15 3.77
N GLY A 58 -2.33 -17.20 5.03
CA GLY A 58 -0.97 -16.89 5.48
C GLY A 58 0.03 -17.72 4.69
N GLN A 59 0.97 -17.04 4.04
CA GLN A 59 1.97 -17.69 3.18
C GLN A 59 3.19 -18.13 3.98
N PHE A 60 3.41 -17.54 5.15
CA PHE A 60 4.60 -17.79 5.95
C PHE A 60 4.22 -18.53 7.23
N ALA A 61 4.88 -19.66 7.45
CA ALA A 61 4.77 -20.40 8.68
C ALA A 61 5.46 -19.62 9.81
N VAL A 62 4.74 -19.40 10.91
CA VAL A 62 5.28 -18.86 12.14
C VAL A 62 5.48 -20.00 13.14
N SER A 63 6.64 -19.97 13.81
CA SER A 63 6.96 -20.93 14.87
C SER A 63 6.51 -20.37 16.20
N CYS A 64 5.46 -20.98 16.74
CA CYS A 64 4.82 -20.60 17.99
C CYS A 64 5.26 -21.53 19.13
N GLY A 65 6.53 -21.93 19.20
CA GLY A 65 6.99 -22.86 20.25
C GLY A 65 6.49 -24.31 20.09
N THR A 66 6.40 -25.05 21.21
CA THR A 66 6.00 -26.46 21.23
C THR A 66 4.55 -26.58 21.70
N GLY A 67 3.60 -26.69 20.76
CA GLY A 67 2.18 -26.79 21.08
C GLY A 67 1.26 -26.65 19.86
N GLN A 68 -0.05 -26.61 20.09
CA GLN A 68 -1.00 -26.20 19.06
C GLN A 68 -0.85 -24.69 18.82
N CYS A 69 -1.07 -24.26 17.58
CA CYS A 69 -0.93 -22.85 17.18
C CYS A 69 -1.79 -21.90 18.03
N SER A 70 -2.99 -22.36 18.41
CA SER A 70 -3.93 -21.62 19.27
C SER A 70 -3.42 -21.34 20.68
N ASP A 71 -2.56 -22.20 21.21
CA ASP A 71 -2.22 -22.18 22.64
C ASP A 71 -1.04 -21.28 22.92
N VAL A 72 -0.21 -21.02 21.91
CA VAL A 72 1.05 -20.28 22.06
C VAL A 72 1.06 -18.98 21.26
N CYS A 73 0.31 -18.89 20.16
CA CYS A 73 0.24 -17.68 19.35
C CYS A 73 -1.13 -17.03 19.40
N PHE A 74 -1.14 -15.77 19.84
CA PHE A 74 -2.33 -14.94 19.83
C PHE A 74 -2.65 -14.46 18.41
N LEU A 75 -3.92 -14.61 18.04
CA LEU A 75 -4.51 -14.01 16.86
C LEU A 75 -5.60 -12.99 17.24
N PRO A 76 -5.92 -12.05 16.33
CA PRO A 76 -7.15 -11.28 16.44
C PRO A 76 -8.37 -12.20 16.57
N GLN A 77 -9.40 -11.81 17.32
CA GLN A 77 -10.53 -12.67 17.69
C GLN A 77 -11.29 -13.31 16.51
N THR A 78 -11.23 -12.69 15.33
CA THR A 78 -11.90 -13.13 14.11
C THR A 78 -11.05 -14.08 13.26
N CYS A 79 -9.81 -14.34 13.68
CA CYS A 79 -8.82 -15.10 12.92
C CYS A 79 -8.63 -16.50 13.47
N SER A 80 -8.33 -17.45 12.59
CA SER A 80 -8.01 -18.82 12.95
C SER A 80 -6.64 -19.24 12.39
N TRP A 81 -6.00 -20.16 13.10
CA TRP A 81 -4.78 -20.82 12.64
C TRP A 81 -5.12 -21.99 11.71
N SER A 82 -4.17 -22.28 10.83
CA SER A 82 -4.05 -23.47 10.00
C SER A 82 -2.66 -24.08 10.22
N GLY A 83 -2.55 -25.40 10.13
CA GLY A 83 -1.32 -26.15 10.44
C GLY A 83 -1.24 -26.66 11.87
N GLN A 84 -0.10 -27.29 12.22
CA GLN A 84 0.16 -27.91 13.52
C GLN A 84 1.63 -27.76 13.93
N GLY A 85 1.88 -27.71 15.24
CA GLY A 85 3.24 -27.69 15.82
C GLY A 85 3.99 -26.39 15.52
N SER A 86 5.19 -26.50 14.96
CA SER A 86 6.08 -25.35 14.69
C SER A 86 5.80 -24.64 13.36
N SER A 87 4.74 -25.03 12.64
CA SER A 87 4.42 -24.51 11.29
C SER A 87 2.99 -24.03 11.21
N CYS A 88 2.72 -22.90 11.86
CA CYS A 88 1.40 -22.29 11.95
C CYS A 88 1.22 -21.21 10.88
N THR A 89 0.11 -21.21 10.16
CA THR A 89 -0.24 -20.15 9.21
C THR A 89 -1.63 -19.61 9.49
N VAL A 90 -1.87 -18.33 9.24
CA VAL A 90 -3.22 -17.77 9.39
C VAL A 90 -4.12 -18.33 8.28
N SER A 91 -5.31 -18.82 8.61
CA SER A 91 -6.22 -19.44 7.63
C SER A 91 -6.69 -18.45 6.57
N ASP A 92 -6.89 -17.19 6.97
CA ASP A 92 -7.40 -16.12 6.12
C ASP A 92 -6.82 -14.77 6.56
N CYS A 93 -5.96 -14.15 5.75
CA CYS A 93 -5.36 -12.84 6.06
C CYS A 93 -6.30 -11.64 5.85
N SER A 94 -7.57 -11.87 5.55
CA SER A 94 -8.62 -10.85 5.60
C SER A 94 -9.42 -10.89 6.90
N CYS A 95 -9.16 -11.87 7.77
CA CYS A 95 -9.88 -12.03 9.04
C CYS A 95 -9.66 -10.87 10.01
N ALA A 96 -8.50 -10.22 10.00
CA ALA A 96 -8.16 -9.26 11.04
C ALA A 96 -8.81 -7.91 10.77
N THR A 97 -9.44 -7.36 11.80
CA THR A 97 -9.86 -5.96 11.82
C THR A 97 -8.64 -5.04 11.91
N THR A 98 -8.83 -3.74 11.68
CA THR A 98 -7.77 -2.71 11.80
C THR A 98 -7.27 -2.48 13.25
N SER A 99 -7.48 -3.44 14.14
CA SER A 99 -7.18 -3.40 15.57
C SER A 99 -6.77 -4.79 16.07
N ASN A 100 -5.97 -4.83 17.14
CA ASN A 100 -5.47 -6.04 17.78
C ASN A 100 -4.60 -6.94 16.88
N LEU A 101 -3.91 -6.35 15.89
CA LEU A 101 -2.91 -7.08 15.12
C LEU A 101 -1.77 -7.58 16.01
N THR A 102 -1.28 -8.77 15.69
CA THR A 102 -0.17 -9.43 16.40
C THR A 102 1.01 -9.66 15.44
N ASP A 103 2.22 -9.78 15.99
CA ASP A 103 3.41 -10.08 15.18
C ASP A 103 3.24 -11.38 14.40
N SER A 104 2.68 -12.42 15.04
CA SER A 104 2.42 -13.72 14.40
C SER A 104 1.47 -13.59 13.21
N TYR A 105 0.45 -12.73 13.32
CA TYR A 105 -0.43 -12.42 12.19
C TYR A 105 0.32 -11.71 11.07
N CYS A 106 1.06 -10.65 11.39
CA CYS A 106 1.82 -9.87 10.42
C CYS A 106 2.87 -10.71 9.70
N GLN A 107 3.59 -11.56 10.44
CA GLN A 107 4.58 -12.46 9.88
C GLN A 107 3.95 -13.47 8.94
N SER A 108 2.84 -14.08 9.33
CA SER A 108 2.19 -15.11 8.51
C SER A 108 1.58 -14.55 7.22
N CYS A 109 0.99 -13.36 7.30
CA CYS A 109 0.21 -12.77 6.22
C CYS A 109 0.99 -11.84 5.29
N GLN A 110 1.99 -11.12 5.81
CA GLN A 110 2.76 -10.12 5.04
C GLN A 110 4.20 -10.57 4.78
N GLY A 111 4.79 -11.35 5.69
CA GLY A 111 6.15 -11.86 5.57
C GLY A 111 6.91 -11.81 6.89
N SER A 112 7.94 -12.65 7.03
CA SER A 112 8.68 -12.84 8.29
C SER A 112 9.35 -11.57 8.86
N GLN A 113 9.49 -10.52 8.04
CA GLN A 113 10.06 -9.21 8.42
C GLN A 113 9.00 -8.18 8.84
N TYR A 114 7.73 -8.57 8.88
CA TYR A 114 6.62 -7.71 9.27
C TYR A 114 6.19 -7.97 10.71
N PHE A 115 6.03 -6.89 11.47
CA PHE A 115 5.63 -6.92 12.86
C PHE A 115 4.48 -5.94 13.09
N ALA A 116 3.68 -6.16 14.13
CA ALA A 116 2.59 -5.26 14.48
C ALA A 116 3.13 -3.96 15.08
N THR A 117 2.52 -2.83 14.75
CA THR A 117 2.80 -1.54 15.40
C THR A 117 2.41 -1.57 16.88
N VAL A 118 2.93 -0.63 17.66
CA VAL A 118 2.68 -0.57 19.12
C VAL A 118 1.18 -0.44 19.44
N ASP A 119 0.44 0.28 18.60
CA ASP A 119 -1.01 0.45 18.73
C ASP A 119 -1.83 -0.71 18.11
N LYS A 120 -1.16 -1.73 17.58
CA LYS A 120 -1.75 -2.96 17.03
C LYS A 120 -2.74 -2.72 15.88
N THR A 121 -2.54 -1.67 15.08
CA THR A 121 -3.44 -1.33 13.97
C THR A 121 -2.85 -1.61 12.60
N LYS A 122 -1.53 -1.74 12.47
CA LYS A 122 -0.85 -1.99 11.18
C LYS A 122 0.29 -3.00 11.31
N CYS A 123 0.58 -3.69 10.23
CA CYS A 123 1.81 -4.46 10.05
C CYS A 123 2.85 -3.60 9.34
N VAL A 124 4.05 -3.52 9.89
CA VAL A 124 5.15 -2.71 9.37
C VAL A 124 6.41 -3.55 9.22
N GLN A 125 7.19 -3.28 8.19
CA GLN A 125 8.47 -3.92 7.97
C GLN A 125 9.52 -3.25 8.86
N VAL A 126 10.08 -4.00 9.81
CA VAL A 126 11.02 -3.48 10.82
C VAL A 126 11.97 -4.60 11.23
N GLY A 127 13.17 -4.26 11.73
CA GLY A 127 14.20 -5.26 12.01
C GLY A 127 13.87 -6.23 13.16
N SER A 128 12.92 -5.88 14.02
CA SER A 128 12.46 -6.71 15.14
C SER A 128 11.11 -6.20 15.66
N THR A 129 10.42 -7.00 16.46
CA THR A 129 9.11 -6.67 17.06
C THR A 129 9.05 -5.28 17.67
N CYS A 130 7.93 -4.60 17.50
CA CYS A 130 7.67 -3.32 18.13
C CYS A 130 7.38 -3.44 19.65
N MET A 131 7.33 -4.66 20.19
CA MET A 131 7.13 -4.95 21.61
C MET A 131 8.44 -5.30 22.34
N ARG A 132 9.61 -5.10 21.70
CA ARG A 132 10.92 -5.38 22.30
C ARG A 132 11.31 -4.36 23.36
N ASN A 133 12.21 -4.76 24.25
CA ASN A 133 12.69 -3.97 25.38
C ASN A 133 14.10 -3.39 25.17
N ASP A 134 14.74 -3.67 24.05
CA ASP A 134 16.11 -3.26 23.77
C ASP A 134 16.38 -3.07 22.27
N LYS A 135 17.59 -2.56 21.96
CA LYS A 135 18.11 -2.37 20.60
C LYS A 135 17.20 -1.52 19.71
N TRP A 136 16.52 -0.53 20.29
CA TRP A 136 15.81 0.47 19.52
C TRP A 136 16.79 1.31 18.68
N THR A 137 16.39 1.59 17.45
CA THR A 137 17.00 2.62 16.60
C THR A 137 15.96 3.71 16.34
N ASP A 138 16.41 4.91 15.99
CA ASP A 138 15.51 6.01 15.63
C ASP A 138 14.54 5.60 14.52
N THR A 139 15.02 4.88 13.51
CA THR A 139 14.18 4.37 12.42
C THR A 139 13.13 3.38 12.92
N ASP A 140 13.49 2.46 13.82
CA ASP A 140 12.53 1.53 14.40
C ASP A 140 11.45 2.26 15.20
N CYS A 141 11.84 3.26 16.00
CA CYS A 141 10.90 4.08 16.75
C CYS A 141 9.91 4.81 15.83
N GLN A 142 10.40 5.37 14.72
CA GLN A 142 9.53 6.07 13.78
C GLN A 142 8.51 5.13 13.11
N ILE A 143 8.95 3.92 12.77
CA ILE A 143 8.11 2.90 12.12
C ILE A 143 7.08 2.34 13.11
N CYS A 144 7.51 1.95 14.31
CA CYS A 144 6.68 1.27 15.31
C CYS A 144 5.62 2.18 15.95
N TRP A 145 5.92 3.48 16.13
CA TRP A 145 4.99 4.49 16.65
C TRP A 145 4.26 5.25 15.54
N LYS A 146 4.64 5.06 14.28
CA LYS A 146 4.11 5.78 13.11
C LYS A 146 4.22 7.30 13.27
N ASP A 147 5.33 7.73 13.87
CA ASP A 147 5.61 9.13 14.21
C ASP A 147 7.05 9.44 13.81
N ASN A 148 7.27 10.47 13.00
CA ASN A 148 8.61 10.84 12.54
C ASN A 148 9.49 11.47 13.64
N THR A 149 8.95 11.72 14.83
CA THR A 149 9.65 12.37 15.94
C THR A 149 10.00 11.47 17.10
N SER A 150 9.54 10.22 17.07
CA SER A 150 9.96 9.20 18.02
C SER A 150 11.42 8.84 17.77
N LYS A 151 12.23 8.83 18.84
CA LYS A 151 13.66 8.50 18.81
C LYS A 151 14.00 7.47 19.86
N ALA A 152 15.01 6.65 19.58
CA ALA A 152 15.52 5.71 20.55
C ALA A 152 16.21 6.48 21.69
N SER A 153 16.04 5.98 22.91
CA SER A 153 16.83 6.44 24.05
C SER A 153 18.32 6.13 23.84
N SER A 154 19.19 6.82 24.59
CA SER A 154 20.64 6.63 24.49
C SER A 154 21.09 5.21 24.84
N ASP A 155 20.39 4.56 25.78
CA ASP A 155 20.58 3.15 26.18
C ASP A 155 19.83 2.17 25.26
N LYS A 156 19.09 2.66 24.25
CA LYS A 156 18.31 1.89 23.27
C LYS A 156 17.24 0.98 23.88
N SER A 157 16.82 1.23 25.12
CA SER A 157 15.82 0.45 25.84
C SER A 157 14.39 0.86 25.50
N VAL A 158 14.17 2.13 25.15
CA VAL A 158 12.84 2.68 24.89
C VAL A 158 12.82 3.65 23.72
N CYS A 159 11.65 3.85 23.13
CA CYS A 159 11.40 4.96 22.22
C CYS A 159 10.78 6.12 23.00
N SER A 160 11.37 7.30 22.87
CA SER A 160 10.91 8.53 23.47
C SER A 160 10.41 9.47 22.38
N ASN A 161 9.26 10.08 22.61
CA ASN A 161 8.70 11.05 21.68
C ASN A 161 9.21 12.44 22.03
N ALA A 162 9.80 13.15 21.06
CA ALA A 162 10.34 14.50 21.29
C ALA A 162 9.26 15.52 21.75
N TYR A 163 7.98 15.22 21.49
CA TYR A 163 6.87 16.12 21.80
C TYR A 163 6.32 16.10 23.23
N SER A 164 6.81 15.24 24.12
CA SER A 164 6.09 15.04 25.40
C SER A 164 6.25 16.16 26.44
N PHE A 165 7.09 17.18 26.20
CA PHE A 165 7.28 18.29 27.17
C PHE A 165 7.29 19.71 26.58
N SER A 166 7.39 19.90 25.26
CA SER A 166 7.70 21.23 24.70
C SER A 166 6.52 22.20 24.57
N LYS A 167 5.26 21.73 24.51
CA LYS A 167 4.10 22.63 24.32
C LYS A 167 3.48 23.15 25.61
N ILE A 168 3.61 22.42 26.71
CA ILE A 168 3.05 22.81 28.01
C ILE A 168 3.83 24.01 28.59
N ILE A 169 5.17 24.00 28.47
CA ILE A 169 6.03 25.08 28.98
C ILE A 169 5.80 26.40 28.25
N SER A 170 5.56 26.39 26.94
CA SER A 170 5.35 27.63 26.17
C SER A 170 4.04 28.33 26.51
N ILE A 171 2.95 27.59 26.74
CA ILE A 171 1.65 28.17 27.08
C ILE A 171 1.65 28.72 28.51
N GLN A 172 2.25 28.01 29.46
CA GLN A 172 2.38 28.49 30.85
C GLN A 172 3.25 29.74 30.98
N LEU A 173 4.31 29.87 30.19
CA LEU A 173 5.15 31.06 30.18
C LEU A 173 4.43 32.29 29.58
N LEU A 174 3.61 32.08 28.54
CA LEU A 174 2.78 33.13 27.94
C LEU A 174 1.70 33.64 28.89
N ILE A 175 1.04 32.74 29.64
CA ILE A 175 0.05 33.12 30.65
C ILE A 175 0.70 33.93 31.78
N LEU A 176 1.90 33.55 32.23
CA LEU A 176 2.64 34.30 33.25
C LEU A 176 3.03 35.70 32.75
N LEU A 177 3.47 35.82 31.49
CA LEU A 177 3.82 37.10 30.85
C LEU A 177 2.62 38.04 30.71
N VAL A 178 1.45 37.49 30.33
CA VAL A 178 0.21 38.26 30.24
C VAL A 178 -0.24 38.74 31.62
N LEU A 179 -0.11 37.92 32.67
CA LEU A 179 -0.44 38.33 34.04
C LEU A 179 0.50 39.43 34.57
N ILE A 180 1.79 39.39 34.22
CA ILE A 180 2.76 40.44 34.57
C ILE A 180 2.48 41.76 33.82
N LEU A 181 1.93 41.70 32.61
CA LEU A 181 1.59 42.89 31.81
C LEU A 181 0.25 43.54 32.19
N ILE A 182 -0.60 42.83 32.94
CA ILE A 182 -1.92 43.31 33.40
C ILE A 182 -1.83 43.91 34.82
N CYS A 183 -0.78 43.60 35.59
CA CYS A 183 -0.45 44.27 36.86
C CYS A 183 0.48 45.48 36.62
#